data_AF-A0A0B1T2S5-F1
#
_entry.id   AF-A0A0B1T2S5-F1
#
_cell.length_a   1.000
_cell.length_b   1.000
_cell.length_c   1.000
_cell.angle_alpha   90.00
_cell.angle_beta   90.00
_cell.angle_gamma   90.00
#
_symmetry.space_group_name_H-M   'P 1'
#
loop_
_entity.id
_entity.type
_entity.pdbx_description
1 polymer ?
#
loop_
_entity_poly.entity_id
_entity_poly.type
_entity_poly.pdbx_seq_one_letter_code
_entity_poly.pdbx_strand_id
1 'polypeptide(L)'
;MYAKCDAFADIGQTYIVVNLSSGYSLTPFSGIFFSLLVFNVVNLNDERRAMNDMAGCLKSGSCSVATFDATNTTRERRKTINDFCKEHWLRCFFIESICDDQKIIDSNITDVKVNSPDYKGLMSAEQAKEDFMKRIENYRLQYEPIDEVDDNAPSFTKVINAGRSFFVHNVQGHVQSRVVYFLMNIHLLPSSIYVTRVRAAQTAKKLKPAFHTEYWKALDEIDAGICEGLTYNDIQQRFFKMDLSSEWHSKKDRPE
;
A
#
# COMPACT_ATOMS: atom_id res chain seq x y z
N MET A 1 8.00 28.54 -1.16
CA MET A 1 6.72 28.78 -0.46
C MET A 1 5.87 27.54 -0.69
N TYR A 2 6.10 26.48 0.11
CA TYR A 2 5.56 25.15 -0.16
C TYR A 2 4.13 25.07 0.35
N ALA A 3 3.17 24.79 -0.54
CA ALA A 3 1.76 24.63 -0.19
C ALA A 3 1.49 23.16 0.12
N LYS A 4 1.75 22.69 1.34
CA LYS A 4 1.60 21.27 1.66
C LYS A 4 0.15 20.93 2.00
N CYS A 5 -0.41 19.97 1.26
CA CYS A 5 -1.83 19.71 1.23
C CYS A 5 -2.20 18.39 1.91
N ASP A 6 -2.94 18.48 3.02
CA ASP A 6 -3.61 17.37 3.69
C ASP A 6 -4.76 16.75 2.85
N ALA A 7 -5.10 17.33 1.69
CA ALA A 7 -5.94 16.64 0.69
C ALA A 7 -5.30 15.31 0.23
N PHE A 8 -3.97 15.27 0.22
CA PHE A 8 -3.20 14.07 -0.11
C PHE A 8 -2.89 13.20 1.12
N ALA A 9 -3.08 13.70 2.34
CA ALA A 9 -3.01 12.88 3.53
C ALA A 9 -4.22 11.95 3.59
N ASP A 10 -5.43 12.49 3.44
CA ASP A 10 -6.66 11.69 3.59
C ASP A 10 -6.94 10.73 2.40
N ILE A 11 -6.41 11.04 1.21
CA ILE A 11 -6.59 10.20 0.00
C ILE A 11 -5.30 9.47 -0.34
N GLY A 12 -4.16 10.16 -0.33
CA GLY A 12 -2.88 9.56 -0.66
C GLY A 12 -2.31 8.68 0.45
N GLN A 13 -2.41 9.04 1.75
CA GLN A 13 -2.01 8.11 2.82
C GLN A 13 -2.94 6.93 2.84
N THR A 14 -4.27 7.12 2.89
CA THR A 14 -5.23 6.00 2.83
C THR A 14 -5.00 5.11 1.59
N TYR A 15 -4.78 5.68 0.40
CA TYR A 15 -4.51 4.92 -0.81
C TYR A 15 -3.16 4.21 -0.77
N ILE A 16 -2.11 4.86 -0.26
CA ILE A 16 -0.80 4.25 -0.02
C ILE A 16 -0.95 3.10 0.98
N VAL A 17 -1.66 3.31 2.08
CA VAL A 17 -1.95 2.30 3.11
C VAL A 17 -2.67 1.13 2.46
N VAL A 18 -3.81 1.33 1.81
CA VAL A 18 -4.60 0.27 1.16
C VAL A 18 -3.79 -0.49 0.10
N ASN A 19 -2.98 0.21 -0.71
CA ASN A 19 -2.15 -0.43 -1.74
C ASN A 19 -0.95 -1.16 -1.15
N LEU A 20 -0.33 -0.65 -0.09
CA LEU A 20 0.69 -1.39 0.67
C LEU A 20 0.03 -2.65 1.26
N SER A 21 -1.11 -2.53 1.94
CA SER A 21 -1.86 -3.67 2.49
C SER A 21 -2.13 -4.75 1.45
N SER A 22 -2.58 -4.34 0.26
CA SER A 22 -2.92 -5.24 -0.84
C SER A 22 -1.68 -5.81 -1.52
N GLY A 23 -0.67 -4.99 -1.80
CA GLY A 23 0.57 -5.41 -2.47
C GLY A 23 1.36 -6.42 -1.63
N TYR A 24 1.41 -6.24 -0.32
CA TYR A 24 2.12 -7.16 0.59
C TYR A 24 1.35 -8.44 0.90
N SER A 25 0.02 -8.42 0.90
CA SER A 25 -0.80 -9.63 1.04
C SER A 25 -0.76 -10.54 -0.20
N LEU A 26 -0.48 -9.97 -1.38
CA LEU A 26 -0.43 -10.70 -2.66
C LEU A 26 0.95 -11.32 -2.99
N THR A 27 1.99 -11.12 -2.16
CA THR A 27 3.32 -11.71 -2.38
C THR A 27 3.56 -12.92 -1.47
N PRO A 28 3.46 -14.17 -1.95
CA PRO A 28 3.79 -15.35 -1.16
C PRO A 28 5.31 -15.60 -1.25
N PHE A 29 6.10 -14.95 -0.41
CA PHE A 29 7.46 -15.42 -0.15
C PHE A 29 7.43 -16.43 0.99
N SER A 30 8.06 -17.59 0.74
CA SER A 30 8.14 -18.73 1.67
C SER A 30 8.59 -18.29 3.06
N GLY A 31 7.66 -18.28 4.02
CA GLY A 31 7.95 -18.17 5.46
C GLY A 31 7.43 -16.93 6.18
N ILE A 32 6.70 -16.01 5.54
CA ILE A 32 6.11 -14.85 6.23
C ILE A 32 4.62 -14.72 5.88
N PHE A 33 3.76 -15.10 6.81
CA PHE A 33 2.32 -14.81 6.76
C PHE A 33 2.10 -13.34 7.16
N PHE A 34 1.38 -12.57 6.33
CA PHE A 34 1.04 -11.17 6.60
C PHE A 34 -0.44 -11.05 6.94
N SER A 35 -0.76 -10.72 8.20
CA SER A 35 -2.01 -10.04 8.57
C SER A 35 -1.72 -8.55 8.65
N LEU A 36 -2.62 -7.68 8.20
CA LEU A 36 -2.49 -6.24 8.38
C LEU A 36 -3.78 -5.68 9.00
N LEU A 37 -3.65 -5.03 10.15
CA LEU A 37 -4.70 -4.19 10.72
C LEU A 37 -4.46 -2.73 10.33
N VAL A 38 -5.50 -2.09 9.81
CA VAL A 38 -5.55 -0.63 9.60
C VAL A 38 -6.50 -0.07 10.66
N PHE A 39 -6.02 0.87 11.48
CA PHE A 39 -6.85 1.62 12.41
C PHE A 39 -6.89 3.09 11.96
N ASN A 40 -8.09 3.61 11.71
CA ASN A 40 -8.33 5.05 11.66
C ASN A 40 -8.47 5.54 13.10
N VAL A 41 -7.61 6.48 13.52
CA VAL A 41 -7.61 6.94 14.92
C VAL A 41 -8.02 8.41 15.04
N VAL A 42 -9.00 8.68 15.91
CA VAL A 42 -9.67 9.98 16.06
C VAL A 42 -9.37 10.66 17.41
N ASN A 43 -8.81 9.96 18.41
CA ASN A 43 -8.51 10.50 19.75
C ASN A 43 -7.31 9.80 20.44
N LEU A 44 -6.55 10.52 21.27
CA LEU A 44 -5.43 10.07 22.11
C LEU A 44 -5.63 8.72 22.84
N ASN A 45 -6.81 8.50 23.42
CA ASN A 45 -7.11 7.23 24.10
C ASN A 45 -7.20 6.05 23.11
N ASP A 46 -7.76 6.29 21.93
CA ASP A 46 -7.82 5.29 20.87
C ASP A 46 -6.46 5.05 20.22
N GLU A 47 -5.58 6.06 20.20
CA GLU A 47 -4.21 5.92 19.66
C GLU A 47 -3.35 5.00 20.49
N ARG A 48 -3.36 5.16 21.83
CA ARG A 48 -2.60 4.28 22.71
C ARG A 48 -3.13 2.84 22.61
N ARG A 49 -4.44 2.66 22.46
CA ARG A 49 -5.05 1.35 22.24
C ARG A 49 -4.58 0.76 20.90
N ALA A 50 -4.68 1.51 19.80
CA ALA A 50 -4.24 1.09 18.48
C ALA A 50 -2.74 0.73 18.45
N MET A 51 -1.89 1.52 19.08
CA MET A 51 -0.45 1.22 19.20
C MET A 51 -0.19 -0.07 19.97
N ASN A 52 -0.91 -0.31 21.06
CA ASN A 52 -0.80 -1.56 21.83
C ASN A 52 -1.29 -2.77 21.03
N ASP A 53 -2.40 -2.65 20.30
CA ASP A 53 -2.95 -3.72 19.47
C ASP A 53 -1.96 -4.10 18.35
N MET A 54 -1.39 -3.11 17.66
CA MET A 54 -0.35 -3.32 16.65
C MET A 54 0.89 -3.98 17.25
N ALA A 55 1.36 -3.52 18.41
CA ALA A 55 2.50 -4.13 19.09
C ALA A 55 2.23 -5.57 19.50
N GLY A 56 1.01 -5.87 19.98
CA GLY A 56 0.58 -7.23 20.30
C GLY A 56 0.59 -8.14 19.07
N CYS A 57 0.05 -7.65 17.96
CA CYS A 57 0.03 -8.38 16.68
C CYS A 57 1.43 -8.69 16.13
N LEU A 58 2.35 -7.72 16.21
CA LEU A 58 3.74 -7.88 15.76
C LEU A 58 4.53 -8.83 16.67
N LYS A 59 4.35 -8.73 17.99
CA LYS A 59 5.06 -9.56 18.97
C LYS A 59 4.56 -11.01 18.98
N SER A 60 3.27 -11.23 18.73
CA SER A 60 2.71 -12.58 18.63
C SER A 60 3.09 -13.29 17.33
N GLY A 61 3.63 -12.56 16.35
CA GLY A 61 3.92 -13.07 15.00
C GLY A 61 2.67 -13.23 14.12
N SER A 62 1.50 -12.79 14.58
CA SER A 62 0.27 -12.78 13.77
C SER A 62 0.37 -11.83 12.57
N CYS A 63 1.21 -10.80 12.67
CA CYS A 63 1.58 -9.92 11.56
C CYS A 63 3.09 -9.61 11.60
N SER A 64 3.65 -9.30 10.43
CA SER A 64 5.06 -8.91 10.29
C SER A 64 5.27 -7.42 10.03
N VAL A 65 4.20 -6.72 9.62
CA VAL A 65 4.15 -5.27 9.39
C VAL A 65 2.81 -4.80 9.93
N ALA A 66 2.76 -3.60 10.51
CA ALA A 66 1.54 -2.92 10.92
C ALA A 66 1.59 -1.47 10.43
N THR A 67 0.44 -0.95 10.00
CA THR A 67 0.36 0.41 9.46
C THR A 67 -0.47 1.28 10.40
N PHE A 68 0.14 2.37 10.86
CA PHE A 68 -0.51 3.32 11.75
C PHE A 68 -0.96 4.54 10.95
N ASP A 69 -2.25 4.60 10.63
CA ASP A 69 -2.84 5.64 9.80
C ASP A 69 -3.37 6.80 10.67
N ALA A 70 -2.65 7.91 10.63
CA ALA A 70 -2.98 9.16 11.29
C ALA A 70 -2.15 10.29 10.67
N THR A 71 -2.61 11.53 10.84
CA THR A 71 -1.97 12.71 10.23
C THR A 71 -0.53 12.91 10.71
N ASN A 72 -0.23 12.64 11.99
CA ASN A 72 1.12 12.64 12.57
C ASN A 72 1.99 13.87 12.19
N THR A 73 1.33 15.03 12.11
CA THR A 73 1.86 16.26 11.52
C THR A 73 2.86 17.00 12.40
N THR A 74 2.90 16.72 13.72
CA THR A 74 3.82 17.36 14.66
C THR A 74 5.01 16.47 15.02
N ARG A 75 6.15 17.07 15.34
CA ARG A 75 7.38 16.37 15.76
C ARG A 75 7.18 15.63 17.08
N GLU A 76 6.52 16.26 18.05
CA GLU A 76 6.22 15.65 19.35
C GLU A 76 5.43 14.33 19.20
N ARG A 77 4.48 14.33 18.27
CA ARG A 77 3.68 13.15 17.95
C ARG A 77 4.52 12.02 17.38
N ARG A 78 5.36 12.31 16.38
CA ARG A 78 6.27 11.32 15.79
C ARG A 78 7.31 10.80 16.78
N LYS A 79 7.81 11.67 17.66
CA LYS A 79 8.70 11.28 18.75
C LYS A 79 8.02 10.27 19.67
N THR A 80 6.78 10.52 20.08
CA THR A 80 6.00 9.60 20.93
C THR A 80 5.85 8.21 20.28
N ILE A 81 5.55 8.17 18.98
CA ILE A 81 5.42 6.92 18.22
C ILE A 81 6.77 6.20 18.12
N ASN A 82 7.84 6.92 17.81
CA ASN A 82 9.18 6.35 17.68
C ASN A 82 9.69 5.81 19.03
N ASP A 83 9.44 6.53 20.12
CA ASP A 83 9.81 6.12 21.48
C ASP A 83 9.02 4.85 21.88
N PHE A 84 7.71 4.80 21.61
CA PHE A 84 6.91 3.59 21.80
C PHE A 84 7.46 2.39 21.01
N CYS A 85 7.82 2.58 19.74
CA CYS A 85 8.43 1.52 18.94
C CYS A 85 9.75 1.03 19.55
N LYS A 86 10.62 1.95 19.99
CA LYS A 86 11.90 1.60 20.65
C LYS A 86 11.69 0.81 21.94
N GLU A 87 10.79 1.27 22.81
CA GLU A 87 10.43 0.59 24.06
C GLU A 87 9.92 -0.84 23.82
N HIS A 88 9.23 -1.05 22.70
CA HIS A 88 8.67 -2.34 22.32
C HIS A 88 9.59 -3.18 21.40
N TRP A 89 10.82 -2.72 21.14
CA TRP A 89 11.79 -3.35 20.22
C TRP A 89 11.27 -3.51 18.78
N LEU A 90 10.46 -2.55 18.34
CA LEU A 90 9.87 -2.49 17.00
C LEU A 90 10.65 -1.49 16.14
N ARG A 91 10.78 -1.80 14.84
CA ARG A 91 11.30 -0.84 13.86
C ARG A 91 10.18 0.08 13.39
N CYS A 92 10.43 1.38 13.38
CA CYS A 92 9.52 2.40 12.87
C CYS A 92 10.00 2.90 11.50
N PHE A 93 9.10 3.07 10.54
CA PHE A 93 9.38 3.62 9.22
C PHE A 93 8.28 4.60 8.82
N PHE A 94 8.61 5.89 8.69
CA PHE A 94 7.62 6.91 8.35
C PHE A 94 7.46 7.07 6.83
N ILE A 95 6.22 7.25 6.39
CA ILE A 95 5.88 7.58 5.00
C ILE A 95 5.17 8.92 5.02
N GLU A 96 5.84 9.96 4.55
CA GLU A 96 5.27 11.31 4.48
C GLU A 96 4.78 11.59 3.06
N SER A 97 3.50 11.87 2.90
CA SER A 97 2.91 12.29 1.64
C SER A 97 2.88 13.81 1.57
N ILE A 98 3.56 14.39 0.59
CA ILE A 98 3.64 15.84 0.39
C ILE A 98 3.06 16.17 -0.98
N CYS A 99 2.05 17.03 -1.04
CA CYS A 99 1.52 17.52 -2.31
C CYS A 99 1.36 19.03 -2.25
N ASP A 100 1.97 19.75 -3.19
CA ASP A 100 1.80 21.19 -3.41
C ASP A 100 1.27 21.54 -4.80
N ASP A 101 0.96 20.54 -5.62
CA ASP A 101 0.31 20.73 -6.90
C ASP A 101 -1.21 20.93 -6.75
N GLN A 102 -1.64 22.17 -6.96
CA GLN A 102 -3.05 22.56 -6.87
C GLN A 102 -3.97 21.75 -7.79
N LYS A 103 -3.50 21.32 -8.98
CA LYS A 103 -4.33 20.53 -9.89
C LYS A 103 -4.63 19.14 -9.34
N ILE A 104 -3.64 18.51 -8.70
CA ILE A 104 -3.87 17.19 -8.11
C ILE A 104 -4.77 17.31 -6.87
N ILE A 105 -4.56 18.37 -6.09
CA ILE A 105 -5.41 18.69 -4.94
C ILE A 105 -6.86 18.88 -5.37
N ASP A 106 -7.11 19.71 -6.38
CA ASP A 106 -8.47 19.99 -6.88
C ASP A 106 -9.15 18.73 -7.45
N SER A 107 -8.42 17.90 -8.20
CA SER A 107 -8.96 16.64 -8.75
C SER A 107 -9.38 15.69 -7.62
N ASN A 108 -8.51 15.50 -6.63
CA ASN A 108 -8.75 14.61 -5.49
C ASN A 108 -9.97 15.04 -4.65
N ILE A 109 -10.13 16.35 -4.43
CA ILE A 109 -11.30 16.90 -3.71
C ILE A 109 -12.59 16.58 -4.45
N THR A 110 -12.59 16.77 -5.77
CA THR A 110 -13.77 16.58 -6.62
C THR A 110 -14.15 15.09 -6.69
N ASP A 111 -13.18 14.20 -6.90
CA ASP A 111 -13.42 12.80 -7.18
C ASP A 111 -13.77 11.97 -5.94
N VAL A 112 -13.08 12.22 -4.81
CA VAL A 112 -13.12 11.33 -3.64
C VAL A 112 -13.97 11.89 -2.50
N LYS A 113 -14.02 13.22 -2.31
CA LYS A 113 -14.62 13.80 -1.10
C LYS A 113 -16.07 14.27 -1.26
N VAL A 114 -16.49 14.71 -2.44
CA VAL A 114 -17.93 14.99 -2.70
C VAL A 114 -18.79 13.74 -2.49
N ASN A 115 -18.22 12.56 -2.70
CA ASN A 115 -18.86 11.26 -2.49
C ASN A 115 -18.55 10.62 -1.12
N SER A 116 -17.73 11.27 -0.28
CA SER A 116 -17.40 10.76 1.07
C SER A 116 -18.65 10.72 1.95
N PRO A 117 -18.77 9.73 2.86
CA PRO A 117 -19.82 9.72 3.88
C PRO A 117 -19.91 11.02 4.69
N ASP A 118 -18.77 11.73 4.85
CA ASP A 118 -18.69 12.99 5.62
C ASP A 118 -19.44 14.17 4.99
N TYR A 119 -19.67 14.12 3.68
CA TYR A 119 -20.24 15.24 2.91
C TYR A 119 -21.52 14.85 2.15
N LYS A 120 -21.69 13.55 1.85
CA LYS A 120 -22.79 13.03 1.05
C LYS A 120 -24.15 13.35 1.67
N GLY A 121 -24.93 14.16 0.96
CA GLY A 121 -26.30 14.54 1.36
C GLY A 121 -26.38 15.57 2.48
N LEU A 122 -25.25 16.09 2.96
CA LEU A 122 -25.18 17.09 4.02
C LEU A 122 -24.94 18.52 3.49
N MET A 123 -24.21 18.67 2.38
CA MET A 123 -23.91 19.98 1.78
C MET A 123 -23.67 19.90 0.27
N SER A 124 -23.63 21.05 -0.42
CA SER A 124 -23.29 21.10 -1.85
C SER A 124 -21.81 20.77 -2.10
N ALA A 125 -21.46 20.44 -3.34
CA ALA A 125 -20.07 20.15 -3.72
C ALA A 125 -19.15 21.37 -3.46
N GLU A 126 -19.65 22.58 -3.68
CA GLU A 126 -18.94 23.83 -3.44
C GLU A 126 -18.71 24.06 -1.95
N GLN A 127 -19.73 23.81 -1.12
CA GLN A 127 -19.63 23.93 0.34
C GLN A 127 -18.67 22.88 0.92
N ALA A 128 -18.71 21.65 0.42
CA ALA A 128 -17.77 20.59 0.80
C ALA A 128 -16.33 20.98 0.45
N LYS A 129 -16.12 21.57 -0.74
CA LYS A 129 -14.81 22.07 -1.15
C LYS A 129 -14.31 23.17 -0.21
N GLU A 130 -15.15 24.16 0.14
CA GLU A 130 -14.74 25.24 1.04
C GLU A 130 -14.43 24.76 2.47
N ASP A 131 -15.27 23.90 3.04
CA ASP A 131 -15.04 23.29 4.35
C ASP A 131 -13.71 22.51 4.38
N PHE A 132 -13.48 21.72 3.33
CA PHE A 132 -12.27 20.94 3.20
C PHE A 132 -11.00 21.80 3.08
N MET A 133 -11.07 22.88 2.29
CA MET A 133 -9.95 23.83 2.19
C MET A 133 -9.64 24.51 3.52
N LYS A 134 -10.66 24.88 4.31
CA LYS A 134 -10.48 25.41 5.67
C LYS A 134 -9.82 24.39 6.59
N ARG A 135 -10.20 23.11 6.47
CA ARG A 135 -9.60 22.03 7.25
C ARG A 135 -8.11 21.86 6.95
N ILE A 136 -7.73 21.92 5.66
CA ILE A 136 -6.32 21.89 5.25
C ILE A 136 -5.55 23.07 5.84
N GLU A 137 -6.11 24.27 5.77
CA GLU A 137 -5.44 25.48 6.27
C GLU A 137 -5.23 25.41 7.80
N ASN A 138 -6.18 24.87 8.55
CA ASN A 138 -6.03 24.68 9.99
C ASN A 138 -4.87 23.74 10.36
N TYR A 139 -4.72 22.63 9.64
CA TYR A 139 -3.60 21.71 9.88
C TYR A 139 -2.26 22.31 9.46
N ARG A 140 -2.26 23.13 8.41
CA ARG A 140 -1.06 23.83 7.93
C ARG A 140 -0.40 24.67 9.02
N LEU A 141 -1.20 25.26 9.92
CA LEU A 141 -0.69 26.07 11.03
C LEU A 141 0.17 25.29 12.03
N GLN A 142 -0.03 23.98 12.13
CA GLN A 142 0.63 23.11 13.11
C GLN A 142 1.59 22.10 12.46
N TYR A 143 1.64 22.06 11.13
CA TYR A 143 2.38 21.04 10.41
C TYR A 143 3.90 21.28 10.46
N GLU A 144 4.61 20.29 10.95
CA GLU A 144 6.06 20.23 11.06
C GLU A 144 6.59 19.09 10.17
N PRO A 145 7.18 19.39 9.00
CA PRO A 145 7.74 18.37 8.12
C PRO A 145 8.70 17.44 8.84
N ILE A 146 8.76 16.18 8.42
CA ILE A 146 9.82 15.27 8.89
C ILE A 146 11.17 15.82 8.43
N ASP A 147 12.12 15.92 9.34
CA ASP A 147 13.49 16.36 9.08
C ASP A 147 14.52 15.36 9.63
N GLU A 148 15.65 15.21 8.95
CA GLU A 148 16.67 14.24 9.33
C GLU A 148 17.42 14.63 10.62
N VAL A 149 17.54 15.93 10.89
CA VAL A 149 18.22 16.44 12.09
C VAL A 149 17.22 16.61 13.22
N ASP A 150 16.12 17.34 12.98
CA ASP A 150 15.18 17.71 14.05
C ASP A 150 14.41 16.52 14.62
N ASP A 151 14.12 15.49 13.80
CA ASP A 151 13.41 14.28 14.25
C ASP A 151 14.37 13.16 14.73
N ASN A 152 15.65 13.47 14.96
CA ASN A 152 16.67 12.54 15.45
C ASN A 152 16.90 11.33 14.52
N ALA A 153 17.16 11.62 13.24
CA ALA A 153 17.51 10.66 12.18
C ALA A 153 16.57 9.44 12.03
N PRO A 154 15.24 9.63 11.90
CA PRO A 154 14.30 8.52 11.74
C PRO A 154 14.49 7.83 10.38
N SER A 155 14.04 6.58 10.24
CA SER A 155 13.90 5.95 8.92
C SER A 155 12.61 6.46 8.26
N PHE A 156 12.70 7.09 7.09
CA PHE A 156 11.52 7.60 6.41
C PHE A 156 11.66 7.72 4.89
N THR A 157 10.51 7.87 4.23
CA THR A 157 10.42 8.29 2.83
C THR A 157 9.38 9.40 2.68
N LYS A 158 9.70 10.41 1.87
CA LYS A 158 8.75 11.44 1.42
C LYS A 158 8.30 11.11 0.01
N VAL A 159 7.00 11.02 -0.21
CA VAL A 159 6.36 10.86 -1.52
C VAL A 159 5.84 12.23 -1.93
N ILE A 160 6.43 12.84 -2.95
CA ILE A 160 6.17 14.23 -3.31
C ILE A 160 5.35 14.30 -4.60
N ASN A 161 4.25 15.06 -4.56
CA ASN A 161 3.35 15.35 -5.67
C ASN A 161 2.86 14.09 -6.38
N ALA A 162 2.17 13.21 -5.65
CA ALA A 162 1.61 11.97 -6.19
C ALA A 162 2.66 11.04 -6.83
N GLY A 163 3.88 10.99 -6.26
CA GLY A 163 4.96 10.11 -6.72
C GLY A 163 5.83 10.69 -7.84
N ARG A 164 5.75 12.00 -8.11
CA ARG A 164 6.66 12.67 -9.07
C ARG A 164 8.12 12.66 -8.61
N SER A 165 8.34 12.73 -7.29
CA SER A 165 9.67 12.65 -6.71
C SER A 165 9.62 12.04 -5.32
N PHE A 166 10.76 11.51 -4.89
CA PHE A 166 10.90 10.82 -3.62
C PHE A 166 12.14 11.32 -2.89
N PHE A 167 12.07 11.39 -1.57
CA PHE A 167 13.23 11.58 -0.70
C PHE A 167 13.28 10.43 0.29
N VAL A 168 14.40 9.71 0.35
CA VAL A 168 14.52 8.47 1.11
C VAL A 168 15.68 8.62 2.09
N HIS A 169 15.45 8.35 3.37
CA HIS A 169 16.44 8.55 4.42
C HIS A 169 16.49 7.36 5.38
N ASN A 170 17.70 6.91 5.70
CA ASN A 170 18.01 5.88 6.69
C ASN A 170 17.15 4.59 6.55
N VAL A 171 17.05 4.05 5.33
CA VAL A 171 16.33 2.78 5.07
C VAL A 171 17.11 1.59 5.61
N GLN A 172 16.44 0.77 6.42
CA GLN A 172 17.01 -0.35 7.15
C GLN A 172 16.35 -1.67 6.78
N GLY A 173 17.13 -2.54 6.14
CA GLY A 173 16.74 -3.91 5.81
C GLY A 173 15.72 -4.01 4.66
N HIS A 174 15.44 -5.25 4.27
CA HIS A 174 14.73 -5.55 3.02
C HIS A 174 13.27 -5.04 2.98
N VAL A 175 12.54 -5.08 4.10
CA VAL A 175 11.13 -4.68 4.14
C VAL A 175 10.97 -3.20 3.76
N GLN A 176 11.76 -2.32 4.38
CA GLN A 176 11.68 -0.88 4.10
C GLN A 176 12.09 -0.55 2.66
N SER A 177 13.13 -1.21 2.13
CA SER A 177 13.53 -1.06 0.72
C SER A 177 12.42 -1.48 -0.24
N ARG A 178 11.69 -2.57 0.07
CA ARG A 178 10.54 -3.02 -0.73
C ARG A 178 9.38 -2.03 -0.65
N VAL A 179 9.17 -1.37 0.49
CA VAL A 179 8.14 -0.33 0.64
C VAL A 179 8.47 0.83 -0.28
N VAL A 180 9.71 1.33 -0.23
CA VAL A 180 10.17 2.40 -1.14
C VAL A 180 10.03 1.99 -2.60
N TYR A 181 10.50 0.80 -2.96
CA TYR A 181 10.36 0.27 -4.32
C TYR A 181 8.90 0.23 -4.78
N PHE A 182 8.00 -0.28 -3.93
CA PHE A 182 6.58 -0.35 -4.26
C PHE A 182 5.99 1.05 -4.46
N LEU A 183 6.27 1.98 -3.55
CA LEU A 183 5.81 3.38 -3.65
C LEU A 183 6.28 4.07 -4.93
N MET A 184 7.48 3.75 -5.41
CA MET A 184 8.02 4.28 -6.65
C MET A 184 7.30 3.76 -7.91
N ASN A 185 6.58 2.64 -7.81
CA ASN A 185 5.92 1.98 -8.95
C ASN A 185 4.39 2.12 -8.94
N ILE A 186 3.78 2.59 -7.85
CA ILE A 186 2.34 2.84 -7.81
C ILE A 186 1.98 4.16 -8.48
N HIS A 187 0.87 4.14 -9.22
CA HIS A 187 0.29 5.35 -9.79
C HIS A 187 -0.83 5.81 -8.87
N LEU A 188 -0.68 7.01 -8.28
CA LEU A 188 -1.64 7.59 -7.35
C LEU A 188 -2.79 8.33 -8.05
N LEU A 189 -2.74 8.40 -9.39
CA LEU A 189 -3.79 8.97 -10.23
C LEU A 189 -4.68 7.85 -10.81
N PRO A 190 -5.98 8.11 -11.04
CA PRO A 190 -6.88 7.14 -11.63
C PRO A 190 -6.35 6.61 -12.97
N SER A 191 -6.32 5.30 -13.13
CA SER A 191 -5.98 4.62 -14.39
C SER A 191 -6.93 3.45 -14.62
N SER A 192 -7.22 3.17 -15.89
CA SER A 192 -8.11 2.08 -16.29
C SER A 192 -7.28 0.87 -16.71
N ILE A 193 -7.48 -0.25 -16.02
CA ILE A 193 -6.91 -1.54 -16.37
C ILE A 193 -8.06 -2.46 -16.81
N TYR A 194 -7.96 -3.00 -18.03
CA TYR A 194 -8.93 -3.94 -18.58
C TYR A 194 -8.32 -5.34 -18.62
N VAL A 195 -8.98 -6.31 -17.98
CA VAL A 195 -8.52 -7.71 -17.90
C VAL A 195 -9.55 -8.62 -18.56
N THR A 196 -9.10 -9.55 -19.40
CA THR A 196 -9.96 -10.56 -20.05
C THR A 196 -9.27 -11.92 -20.05
N ARG A 197 -10.07 -13.00 -19.92
CA ARG A 197 -9.59 -14.40 -19.87
C ARG A 197 -9.41 -15.06 -21.24
N VAL A 198 -9.70 -14.34 -22.33
CA VAL A 198 -9.65 -14.90 -23.69
C VAL A 198 -8.19 -15.03 -24.12
N ARG A 199 -7.87 -16.09 -24.91
CA ARG A 199 -6.56 -16.32 -25.55
C ARG A 199 -5.88 -15.01 -25.98
N ALA A 200 -5.02 -14.50 -25.10
CA ALA A 200 -4.56 -13.11 -25.15
C ALA A 200 -3.92 -12.76 -26.49
N ALA A 201 -3.13 -13.70 -27.03
CA ALA A 201 -2.46 -13.55 -28.31
C ALA A 201 -3.41 -13.41 -29.53
N GLN A 202 -4.51 -14.16 -29.56
CA GLN A 202 -5.45 -14.15 -30.69
C GLN A 202 -6.31 -12.88 -30.68
N THR A 203 -6.73 -12.45 -29.48
CA THR A 203 -7.46 -11.19 -29.29
C THR A 203 -6.58 -10.00 -29.63
N ALA A 204 -5.33 -9.97 -29.13
CA ALA A 204 -4.42 -8.86 -29.34
C ALA A 204 -4.02 -8.67 -30.82
N LYS A 205 -3.98 -9.74 -31.63
CA LYS A 205 -3.75 -9.64 -33.08
C LYS A 205 -4.76 -8.74 -33.79
N LYS A 206 -6.01 -8.71 -33.34
CA LYS A 206 -7.07 -7.86 -33.93
C LYS A 206 -6.94 -6.38 -33.56
N LEU A 207 -6.11 -6.05 -32.57
CA LEU A 207 -5.88 -4.68 -32.09
C LEU A 207 -4.72 -4.00 -32.83
N LYS A 208 -3.91 -4.75 -33.59
CA LYS A 208 -2.86 -4.17 -34.44
C LYS A 208 -3.48 -3.53 -35.70
N PRO A 209 -2.96 -2.38 -36.17
CA PRO A 209 -1.76 -1.69 -35.69
C PRO A 209 -2.02 -0.62 -34.62
N ALA A 210 -3.28 -0.40 -34.21
CA ALA A 210 -3.66 0.71 -33.35
C ALA A 210 -3.03 0.66 -31.94
N PHE A 211 -2.66 -0.54 -31.47
CA PHE A 211 -2.07 -0.75 -30.15
C PHE A 211 -0.77 -1.55 -30.22
N HIS A 212 0.19 -1.15 -29.37
CA HIS A 212 1.36 -1.96 -29.06
C HIS A 212 0.95 -3.20 -28.26
N THR A 213 1.59 -4.32 -28.52
CA THR A 213 1.28 -5.59 -27.85
C THR A 213 2.57 -6.26 -27.43
N GLU A 214 2.67 -6.57 -26.13
CA GLU A 214 3.80 -7.29 -25.56
C GLU A 214 3.35 -8.64 -25.01
N TYR A 215 4.25 -9.62 -25.10
CA TYR A 215 4.05 -10.95 -24.56
C TYR A 215 4.89 -11.12 -23.30
N TRP A 216 4.23 -11.51 -22.22
CA TRP A 216 4.84 -11.66 -20.91
C TRP A 216 4.66 -13.10 -20.45
N LYS A 217 5.76 -13.87 -20.36
CA LYS A 217 5.72 -15.28 -19.90
C LYS A 217 5.12 -15.41 -18.49
N ALA A 218 5.27 -14.39 -17.65
CA ALA A 218 4.67 -14.34 -16.33
C ALA A 218 3.13 -14.30 -16.34
N LEU A 219 2.51 -14.01 -17.49
CA LEU A 219 1.05 -14.01 -17.70
C LEU A 219 0.57 -15.26 -18.45
N ASP A 220 1.44 -16.25 -18.69
CA ASP A 220 1.01 -17.54 -19.20
C ASP A 220 0.11 -18.24 -18.17
N GLU A 221 -0.78 -19.10 -18.65
CA GLU A 221 -1.60 -19.93 -17.76
C GLU A 221 -0.72 -20.81 -16.86
N ILE A 222 -1.26 -21.16 -15.69
CA ILE A 222 -0.55 -22.02 -14.74
C ILE A 222 -0.20 -23.35 -15.42
N ASP A 223 1.07 -23.73 -15.37
CA ASP A 223 1.57 -25.02 -15.85
C ASP A 223 0.94 -26.16 -15.03
N ALA A 224 0.05 -26.94 -15.65
CA ALA A 224 -0.61 -28.06 -15.00
C ALA A 224 0.31 -29.30 -14.88
N GLY A 225 1.52 -29.26 -15.44
CA GLY A 225 2.53 -30.31 -15.36
C GLY A 225 2.01 -31.66 -15.87
N ILE A 226 2.03 -32.68 -15.02
CA ILE A 226 1.54 -34.03 -15.36
C ILE A 226 0.04 -34.09 -15.67
N CYS A 227 -0.70 -33.03 -15.32
CA CYS A 227 -2.13 -32.89 -15.59
C CYS A 227 -2.44 -32.12 -16.89
N GLU A 228 -1.43 -31.69 -17.65
CA GLU A 228 -1.62 -31.02 -18.93
C GLU A 228 -2.45 -31.86 -19.90
N GLY A 229 -3.46 -31.23 -20.53
CA GLY A 229 -4.36 -31.87 -21.48
C GLY A 229 -5.39 -32.84 -20.88
N LEU A 230 -5.45 -32.99 -19.54
CA LEU A 230 -6.44 -33.83 -18.87
C LEU A 230 -7.69 -33.03 -18.48
N THR A 231 -8.86 -33.68 -18.50
CA THR A 231 -10.05 -33.13 -17.85
C THR A 231 -9.98 -33.33 -16.33
N TYR A 232 -10.75 -32.57 -15.57
CA TYR A 232 -10.85 -32.77 -14.12
C TYR A 232 -11.29 -34.20 -13.73
N ASN A 233 -12.10 -34.86 -14.57
CA ASN A 233 -12.51 -36.25 -14.34
C ASN A 233 -11.35 -37.22 -14.57
N ASP A 234 -10.55 -37.01 -15.63
CA ASP A 234 -9.36 -37.82 -15.89
C ASP A 234 -8.33 -37.68 -14.77
N ILE A 235 -8.13 -36.45 -14.27
CA ILE A 235 -7.26 -36.17 -13.11
C ILE A 235 -7.78 -36.92 -11.89
N GLN A 236 -9.07 -36.83 -11.60
CA GLN A 236 -9.67 -37.49 -10.45
C GLN A 236 -9.52 -39.02 -10.52
N GLN A 237 -9.72 -39.63 -11.68
CA GLN A 237 -9.57 -41.08 -11.86
C GLN A 237 -8.10 -41.52 -11.78
N ARG A 238 -7.21 -40.74 -12.39
CA ARG A 238 -5.79 -41.11 -12.52
C ARG A 238 -4.99 -40.85 -11.23
N PHE A 239 -5.36 -39.84 -10.46
CA PHE A 239 -4.64 -39.40 -9.26
C PHE A 239 -5.41 -39.61 -7.95
N PHE A 240 -6.54 -40.35 -7.97
CA PHE A 240 -7.39 -40.63 -6.80
C PHE A 240 -6.65 -41.21 -5.57
N LYS A 241 -5.46 -41.80 -5.76
CA LYS A 241 -4.66 -42.44 -4.70
C LYS A 241 -3.27 -41.82 -4.49
N MET A 242 -2.97 -40.69 -5.13
CA MET A 242 -1.72 -40.00 -4.83
C MET A 242 -1.89 -39.24 -3.52
N ASP A 243 -1.26 -39.75 -2.47
CA ASP A 243 -0.94 -38.95 -1.29
C ASP A 243 0.09 -37.88 -1.72
N LEU A 244 -0.44 -36.74 -2.18
CA LEU A 244 0.29 -35.61 -2.74
C LEU A 244 1.31 -34.98 -1.76
N SER A 245 1.38 -35.46 -0.51
CA SER A 245 2.37 -35.05 0.48
C SER A 245 3.77 -35.62 0.24
N SER A 246 3.88 -36.78 -0.41
CA SER A 246 5.14 -37.54 -0.47
C SER A 246 6.06 -37.18 -1.66
N GLU A 247 5.51 -36.75 -2.80
CA GLU A 247 6.32 -36.41 -3.99
C GLU A 247 6.76 -34.94 -4.07
N TRP A 248 6.05 -34.01 -3.42
CA TRP A 248 6.41 -32.59 -3.44
C TRP A 248 7.73 -32.30 -2.71
N HIS A 249 8.13 -33.14 -1.75
CA HIS A 249 9.40 -32.99 -1.03
C HIS A 249 10.63 -33.50 -1.81
N SER A 250 10.47 -34.37 -2.82
CA SER A 250 11.62 -34.94 -3.53
C SER A 250 12.19 -34.03 -4.63
N LYS A 251 11.45 -32.98 -5.05
CA LYS A 251 11.92 -32.04 -6.08
C LYS A 251 12.73 -30.86 -5.54
N LYS A 252 12.92 -30.72 -4.22
CA LYS A 252 13.80 -29.70 -3.63
C LYS A 252 15.28 -30.08 -3.63
N ASP A 253 15.62 -31.35 -3.84
CA ASP A 253 17.00 -31.86 -3.77
C ASP A 253 17.55 -32.26 -5.14
N ARG A 254 17.48 -31.36 -6.13
CA ARG A 254 18.38 -31.45 -7.29
C ARG A 254 19.45 -30.36 -7.19
N PRO A 255 20.74 -30.73 -7.05
CA PRO A 255 21.83 -29.75 -7.14
C PRO A 255 21.91 -29.19 -8.57
N GLU A 256 22.40 -27.94 -8.64
CA GLU A 256 22.50 -27.05 -9.81
C GLU A 256 22.99 -27.69 -11.10
#